data_AF-A0A0W0VRW2-F1
#
_entry.id   AF-A0A0W0VRW2-F1
#
_cell.length_a   1.000
_cell.length_b   1.000
_cell.length_c   1.000
_cell.angle_alpha   90.00
_cell.angle_beta   90.00
_cell.angle_gamma   90.00
#
_symmetry.space_group_name_H-M   'P 1'
#
loop_
_entity.id
_entity.type
_entity.pdbx_description
1 polymer ?
#
loop_
_entity_poly.entity_id
_entity_poly.type
_entity_poly.pdbx_seq_one_letter_code
_entity_poly.pdbx_strand_id
1 'polypeptide(L)' 'MVKIRRNKLRALLFFIFLPLIVYADDVANGPEEFNMRECIKESIADCIEAACIQGAPTNCQEQCQIDAMNKCKEIAKQTL' A
#
# COMPACT_ATOMS: atom_id res chain seq x y z
N MET A 1 13.69 54.68 -15.81
CA MET A 1 12.26 54.44 -16.15
C MET A 1 12.16 53.18 -17.00
N VAL A 2 11.77 52.05 -16.41
CA VAL A 2 11.70 50.75 -17.11
C VAL A 2 10.32 50.62 -17.76
N LYS A 3 10.27 50.73 -19.09
CA LYS A 3 9.05 50.58 -19.90
C LYS A 3 8.77 49.09 -20.07
N ILE A 4 8.15 48.48 -19.05
CA ILE A 4 7.76 47.07 -19.05
C ILE A 4 6.67 46.89 -20.12
N ARG A 5 7.04 46.22 -21.22
CA ARG A 5 6.15 45.94 -22.35
C ARG A 5 4.95 45.12 -21.88
N ARG A 6 3.75 45.72 -21.86
CA ARG A 6 2.42 45.15 -21.51
C ARG A 6 2.13 43.77 -22.12
N ASN A 7 2.81 43.39 -23.21
CA ASN A 7 2.63 42.12 -23.89
C ASN A 7 3.32 40.93 -23.19
N LYS A 8 4.33 41.17 -22.34
CA LYS A 8 5.00 40.12 -21.55
C LYS A 8 4.21 39.71 -20.31
N LEU A 9 3.31 40.58 -19.83
CA LEU A 9 2.47 40.34 -18.66
C LEU A 9 1.34 39.33 -18.96
N ARG A 10 0.84 39.29 -20.20
CA ARG A 10 -0.16 38.32 -20.66
C ARG A 10 0.39 36.90 -20.81
N ALA A 11 1.64 36.76 -21.24
CA ALA A 11 2.30 35.46 -21.35
C ALA A 11 2.60 34.84 -19.97
N LEU A 12 2.85 35.69 -18.96
CA LEU A 12 3.18 35.23 -17.60
C LEU A 12 1.96 34.71 -16.82
N LEU A 13 0.75 35.19 -17.14
CA LEU A 13 -0.51 34.74 -16.54
C LEU A 13 -0.97 33.37 -17.05
N PHE A 14 -0.57 32.97 -18.27
CA PHE A 14 -0.98 31.70 -18.87
C PHE A 14 -0.25 30.48 -18.27
N PHE A 15 0.94 30.67 -17.70
CA PHE A 15 1.72 29.60 -17.07
C PHE A 15 1.28 29.27 -15.63
N ILE A 16 0.44 30.12 -15.01
CA ILE A 16 -0.04 29.92 -13.64
C ILE A 16 -1.28 28.99 -13.60
N PHE A 17 -1.88 28.70 -14.75
CA PHE A 17 -3.11 27.91 -14.90
C PHE A 17 -2.90 26.57 -15.61
N LEU A 18 -1.68 26.01 -15.64
CA LEU A 18 -1.55 24.58 -15.99
C LEU A 18 -1.90 23.76 -14.74
N PRO A 19 -3.04 23.05 -14.73
CA PRO A 19 -3.46 22.29 -13.57
C PRO A 19 -2.43 21.19 -13.29
N LEU A 20 -2.12 21.01 -12.02
CA LEU A 20 -1.54 19.79 -11.48
C LEU A 20 -2.44 18.63 -11.88
N ILE A 21 -2.13 17.97 -12.99
CA ILE A 21 -2.64 16.64 -13.27
C ILE A 21 -1.88 15.73 -12.31
N VAL A 22 -2.42 15.61 -11.10
CA VAL A 22 -2.05 14.54 -10.18
C VAL A 22 -2.53 13.26 -10.86
N TYR A 23 -1.60 12.50 -11.41
CA TYR A 23 -1.83 11.10 -11.71
C TYR A 23 -2.04 10.42 -10.35
N ALA A 24 -3.30 10.17 -10.00
CA ALA A 24 -3.59 9.13 -9.03
C ALA A 24 -3.23 7.81 -9.72
N ASP A 25 -2.00 7.34 -9.49
CA ASP A 25 -1.56 5.99 -9.88
C ASP A 25 -2.13 4.92 -8.93
N ASP A 26 -3.10 5.28 -8.11
CA ASP A 26 -3.86 4.36 -7.28
C ASP A 26 -5.15 3.99 -8.00
N VAL A 27 -5.03 3.11 -8.99
CA VAL A 27 -6.10 2.14 -9.24
C VAL A 27 -6.04 1.14 -8.07
N ALA A 28 -6.42 1.60 -6.88
CA ALA A 28 -6.79 0.72 -5.79
C ALA A 28 -8.07 0.00 -6.25
N ASN A 29 -7.90 -1.27 -6.58
CA ASN A 29 -8.92 -2.17 -7.10
C ASN A 29 -10.07 -2.33 -6.09
N GLY A 30 -11.01 -1.38 -6.04
CA GLY A 30 -12.22 -1.48 -5.21
C GLY A 30 -11.94 -1.78 -3.73
N PRO A 31 -12.97 -2.08 -2.93
CA PRO A 31 -12.74 -2.73 -1.64
C PRO A 31 -12.15 -4.11 -1.94
N GLU A 32 -10.87 -4.34 -1.62
CA GLU A 32 -10.27 -5.66 -1.73
C GLU A 32 -11.14 -6.65 -0.94
N GLU A 33 -11.86 -7.53 -1.64
CA GLU A 33 -12.58 -8.62 -0.99
C GLU A 33 -11.56 -9.44 -0.20
N PHE A 34 -11.83 -9.66 1.09
CA PHE A 34 -10.93 -10.38 1.96
C PHE A 34 -10.63 -11.78 1.38
N ASN A 35 -9.40 -11.96 0.91
CA ASN A 35 -8.93 -13.24 0.37
C ASN A 35 -8.21 -14.04 1.45
N MET A 36 -8.92 -15.04 2.00
CA MET A 36 -8.39 -15.92 3.05
C MET A 36 -7.06 -16.58 2.65
N ARG A 37 -6.90 -16.95 1.37
CA ARG A 37 -5.69 -17.63 0.90
C ARG A 37 -4.49 -16.69 0.90
N GLU A 38 -4.67 -15.47 0.41
CA GLU A 38 -3.57 -14.49 0.38
C GLU A 38 -3.20 -14.06 1.79
N CYS A 39 -4.18 -13.80 2.66
CA CYS A 39 -3.94 -13.50 4.06
C CYS A 39 -3.08 -14.57 4.75
N ILE A 40 -3.40 -15.86 4.57
CA ILE A 40 -2.63 -16.96 5.18
C ILE A 40 -1.21 -16.96 4.63
N LYS A 41 -1.05 -16.83 3.30
CA LYS A 41 0.24 -16.88 2.63
C LYS A 41 1.16 -15.74 3.08
N GLU A 42 0.65 -14.51 3.09
CA GLU A 42 1.38 -13.33 3.55
C GLU A 42 1.72 -13.44 5.05
N SER A 43 0.74 -13.82 5.88
CA SER A 43 0.97 -13.95 7.32
C SER A 43 1.99 -15.04 7.68
N ILE A 44 2.06 -16.13 6.90
CA ILE A 44 3.11 -17.15 7.07
C ILE A 44 4.47 -16.56 6.71
N ALA A 45 4.58 -15.85 5.59
CA ALA A 45 5.83 -15.26 5.14
C ALA A 45 6.37 -14.25 6.18
N ASP A 46 5.51 -13.34 6.63
CA ASP A 46 5.83 -12.35 7.65
C ASP A 46 6.29 -13.00 8.96
N CYS A 47 5.58 -14.06 9.40
CA CYS A 47 5.92 -14.77 10.62
C CYS A 47 7.27 -15.47 10.51
N ILE A 48 7.54 -16.14 9.39
CA ILE A 48 8.82 -16.83 9.17
C ILE A 48 9.97 -15.82 9.16
N GLU A 49 9.80 -14.69 8.48
CA GLU A 49 10.81 -13.64 8.40
C GLU A 49 11.09 -13.03 9.78
N ALA A 50 10.05 -12.78 10.57
CA ALA A 50 10.18 -12.15 11.89
C ALA A 50 10.67 -13.10 12.99
N ALA A 51 10.28 -14.38 12.94
CA ALA A 51 10.43 -15.31 14.07
C ALA A 51 11.33 -16.53 13.79
N CYS A 52 11.43 -16.99 12.54
CA CYS A 52 12.14 -18.22 12.18
C CYS A 52 13.57 -17.96 11.71
N ILE A 53 14.34 -17.23 12.53
CA ILE A 53 15.77 -16.98 12.32
C ILE A 53 16.64 -18.19 12.70
N GLN A 54 17.94 -18.16 12.38
CA GLN A 54 18.87 -19.21 12.83
C GLN A 54 18.90 -19.29 14.37
N GLY A 55 18.60 -20.47 14.91
CA GLY A 55 18.44 -20.71 16.35
C GLY A 55 16.98 -20.73 16.83
N ALA A 56 16.01 -20.46 15.94
CA ALA A 56 14.60 -20.65 16.24
C ALA A 56 14.25 -22.13 16.49
N PRO A 57 13.17 -22.41 17.24
CA PRO A 57 12.67 -23.76 17.44
C PRO A 57 12.43 -24.50 16.12
N THR A 58 12.66 -25.82 16.08
CA THR A 58 12.44 -26.65 14.88
C THR A 58 10.99 -26.62 14.39
N ASN A 59 10.03 -26.29 15.26
CA ASN A 59 8.61 -26.16 14.94
C ASN A 59 8.19 -24.72 14.60
N CYS A 60 9.11 -23.76 14.46
CA CYS A 60 8.77 -22.36 14.19
C CYS A 60 7.87 -22.20 12.96
N GLN A 61 8.21 -22.91 11.88
CA GLN A 61 7.46 -22.84 10.63
C GLN A 61 6.03 -23.40 10.76
N GLU A 62 5.87 -24.44 11.55
CA GLU A 62 4.57 -25.07 11.82
C GLU A 62 3.70 -24.17 12.72
N GLN A 63 4.30 -23.51 13.71
CA GLN A 63 3.60 -22.51 14.53
C GLN A 63 3.15 -21.31 13.68
N CYS A 64 4.00 -20.80 12.78
CA CYS A 64 3.63 -19.72 11.87
C CYS A 64 2.42 -20.08 10.98
N GLN A 65 2.28 -21.34 10.56
CA GLN A 65 1.09 -21.78 9.81
C GLN A 65 -0.17 -21.73 10.68
N ILE A 66 -0.12 -22.24 11.91
CA ILE A 66 -1.25 -22.25 12.84
C ILE A 66 -1.67 -20.80 13.16
N ASP A 67 -0.70 -19.94 13.47
CA ASP A 67 -0.94 -18.56 13.83
C ASP A 67 -1.51 -17.74 12.66
N ALA A 68 -0.99 -17.94 11.45
CA ALA A 68 -1.53 -17.32 10.24
C ALA A 68 -2.98 -17.75 9.98
N MET A 69 -3.30 -19.04 10.10
CA MET A 69 -4.68 -19.54 9.95
C MET A 69 -5.62 -18.92 10.97
N ASN A 70 -5.21 -18.83 12.24
CA ASN A 70 -6.01 -18.25 13.31
C ASN A 70 -6.21 -16.75 13.10
N LYS A 71 -5.13 -16.00 12.81
CA LYS A 71 -5.18 -14.56 12.53
C LYS A 71 -6.14 -14.25 11.38
N CYS A 72 -6.00 -14.94 10.25
CA CYS A 72 -6.85 -14.72 9.09
C CYS A 72 -8.31 -15.12 9.33
N LYS A 73 -8.55 -16.15 10.16
CA LYS A 73 -9.91 -16.53 10.55
C LYS A 73 -10.57 -15.45 11.41
N GLU A 74 -9.83 -14.81 12.31
CA GLU A 74 -10.37 -13.70 13.10
C GLU A 74 -10.63 -12.45 12.24
N ILE A 75 -9.77 -12.14 11.28
CA ILE A 75 -9.99 -11.02 10.33
C ILE A 75 -11.23 -11.30 9.46
N ALA A 76 -11.38 -12.52 8.96
CA ALA A 76 -12.55 -12.93 8.17
C ALA A 76 -13.87 -12.71 8.93
N LYS A 77 -13.89 -13.01 10.24
CA LYS A 77 -15.06 -12.78 11.10
C LYS A 77 -15.37 -11.30 11.33
N GLN A 78 -14.37 -10.42 11.23
CA GLN A 78 -14.52 -8.97 11.42
C GLN A 78 -14.92 -8.24 10.12
N THR A 79 -14.78 -8.91 8.97
CA THR A 79 -15.00 -8.34 7.63
C THR A 79 -16.34 -8.78 7.03
N LEU A 80 -17.04 -9.74 7.67
CA LEU A 80 -18.41 -10.19 7.35
C LEU A 80 -19.44 -9.43 8.18
#